data_AF-A0A6G1JPQ1-F1
#
_entry.id   AF-A0A6G1JPQ1-F1
#
_cell.length_a   1.000
_cell.length_b   1.000
_cell.length_c   1.000
_cell.angle_alpha   90.00
_cell.angle_beta   90.00
_cell.angle_gamma   90.00
#
_symmetry.space_group_name_H-M   'P 1'
#
loop_
_entity.id
_entity.type
_entity.pdbx_description
1 polymer ?
#
loop_
_entity_poly.entity_id
_entity_poly.type
_entity_poly.pdbx_seq_one_letter_code
_entity_poly.pdbx_strand_id
1 'polypeptide(L)'
;MGVKRPGRSGHTTPAKDAASALTYPRKQTVSTAVLFKNPTLPIRKRADASPKPTKTPRPAARSLSVHKHRSSPRSSSHSPQKVAYGKKSDMHPLAVAFKDTTTAYRTHLYTATAAKLDATLNTLLSQLHARTLATISSPPTDPTASPLKLTLGAKYDRATEKAFRPIGGYAFVVHNTNTNANAASGENGKEKEKKTLRETLMDFDEKYGKEMEEIRGLEAQWEKVVGEIYKTGVACLGDEAMSFVLVPPSPTADSSPLFVPEQDSLPHAPKKRVTFQEPDQQREYPNFLSGPSIYRNHPVAALPGLPEDEVRELEDAVGTLGVEQMEEFKRIEAEQSKWWKKKCEQIAQTLRAE
;
A
#
# COMPACT_ATOMS: atom_id res chain seq x y z
N MET A 1 22.35 -43.23 -38.90
CA MET A 1 22.83 -41.85 -39.13
C MET A 1 23.06 -41.22 -37.77
N GLY A 2 24.27 -40.68 -37.54
CA GLY A 2 24.81 -40.40 -36.21
C GLY A 2 24.29 -39.12 -35.56
N VAL A 3 23.84 -39.25 -34.31
CA VAL A 3 23.52 -38.13 -33.43
C VAL A 3 24.78 -37.74 -32.67
N LYS A 4 25.39 -36.61 -33.03
CA LYS A 4 26.52 -36.00 -32.31
C LYS A 4 25.99 -35.34 -31.02
N ARG A 5 26.42 -35.83 -29.86
CA ARG A 5 26.32 -35.11 -28.58
C ARG A 5 27.49 -34.12 -28.47
N PRO A 6 27.26 -32.83 -28.14
CA PRO A 6 28.33 -31.90 -27.85
C PRO A 6 28.94 -32.18 -26.47
N GLY A 7 30.27 -32.15 -26.44
CA GLY A 7 31.11 -32.54 -25.34
C GLY A 7 31.14 -31.54 -24.18
N ARG A 8 31.36 -32.12 -23.01
CA ARG A 8 31.63 -31.50 -21.72
C ARG A 8 33.14 -31.23 -21.64
N SER A 9 33.57 -29.98 -21.81
CA SER A 9 34.94 -29.57 -21.54
C SER A 9 35.08 -29.09 -20.09
N GLY A 10 35.98 -29.74 -19.35
CA GLY A 10 36.50 -29.26 -18.08
C GLY A 10 37.69 -28.31 -18.27
N HIS A 11 38.31 -27.96 -17.13
CA HIS A 11 39.42 -27.02 -16.90
C HIS A 11 38.96 -25.55 -16.75
N THR A 12 39.39 -24.76 -15.76
CA THR A 12 40.48 -24.89 -14.78
C THR A 12 40.28 -23.77 -13.74
N THR A 13 40.56 -24.05 -12.47
CA THR A 13 40.80 -23.03 -11.45
C THR A 13 42.09 -22.26 -11.75
N PRO A 14 42.18 -20.98 -11.33
CA PRO A 14 43.26 -20.66 -10.41
C PRO A 14 42.76 -19.88 -9.18
N ALA A 15 43.24 -20.33 -8.02
CA ALA A 15 43.21 -19.57 -6.79
C ALA A 15 44.28 -18.47 -6.84
N LYS A 16 43.91 -17.23 -6.48
CA LYS A 16 44.82 -16.27 -5.87
C LYS A 16 44.06 -15.15 -5.16
N ASP A 17 44.11 -15.23 -3.84
CA ASP A 17 44.15 -14.16 -2.84
C ASP A 17 43.72 -12.76 -3.26
N ALA A 18 42.55 -12.35 -2.76
CA ALA A 18 42.28 -10.97 -2.35
C ALA A 18 41.32 -11.01 -1.16
N ALA A 19 41.88 -11.01 0.04
CA ALA A 19 41.17 -10.75 1.28
C ALA A 19 40.68 -9.29 1.27
N SER A 20 39.47 -9.07 0.79
CA SER A 20 38.71 -7.84 1.01
C SER A 20 37.59 -8.16 1.98
N ALA A 21 37.67 -7.57 3.17
CA ALA A 21 36.68 -7.65 4.23
C ALA A 21 35.30 -7.18 3.73
N LEU A 22 34.44 -8.15 3.37
CA LEU A 22 33.01 -7.92 3.15
C LEU A 22 32.33 -7.83 4.52
N THR A 23 32.22 -6.60 5.00
CA THR A 23 31.33 -6.25 6.10
C THR A 23 29.89 -6.42 5.61
N TYR A 24 29.28 -7.57 5.87
CA TYR A 24 27.87 -7.79 5.57
C TYR A 24 27.01 -6.86 6.45
N PRO A 25 26.04 -6.13 5.89
CA PRO A 25 25.10 -5.35 6.69
C PRO A 25 24.31 -6.33 7.58
N ARG A 26 24.43 -6.13 8.88
CA ARG A 26 23.71 -6.88 9.92
C ARG A 26 22.21 -6.75 9.62
N LYS A 27 21.57 -7.86 9.23
CA LYS A 27 20.12 -7.91 9.01
C LYS A 27 19.43 -7.53 10.33
N GLN A 28 18.83 -6.35 10.36
CA GLN A 28 18.06 -5.89 11.50
C GLN A 28 16.70 -6.59 11.44
N THR A 29 16.55 -7.68 12.18
CA THR A 29 15.27 -8.36 12.40
C THR A 29 14.40 -7.46 13.27
N VAL A 30 13.55 -6.66 12.63
CA VAL A 30 12.51 -5.88 13.32
C VAL A 30 11.36 -6.84 13.64
N SER A 31 11.26 -7.25 14.90
CA SER A 31 10.16 -8.07 15.39
C SER A 31 8.85 -7.28 15.33
N THR A 32 7.92 -7.73 14.51
CA THR A 32 6.57 -7.14 14.33
C THR A 32 5.68 -7.31 15.57
N ALA A 33 6.09 -8.12 16.55
CA ALA A 33 5.34 -8.37 17.79
C ALA A 33 5.22 -7.13 18.70
N VAL A 34 5.98 -6.06 18.47
CA VAL A 34 5.93 -4.84 19.29
C VAL A 34 4.83 -3.86 18.82
N LEU A 35 4.37 -3.95 17.58
CA LEU A 35 3.41 -2.98 17.01
C LEU A 35 1.96 -3.14 17.51
N PHE A 36 1.64 -4.24 18.21
CA PHE A 36 0.30 -4.53 18.71
C PHE A 36 0.14 -4.42 20.23
N LYS A 37 1.09 -3.83 20.94
CA LYS A 37 0.88 -3.45 22.34
C LYS A 37 0.07 -2.16 22.41
N ASN A 38 -1.25 -2.31 22.43
CA ASN A 38 -2.17 -1.25 22.85
C ASN A 38 -1.78 -0.80 24.27
N PRO A 39 -1.36 0.47 24.49
CA PRO A 39 -1.22 0.97 25.84
C PRO A 39 -2.62 1.07 26.45
N THR A 40 -2.93 0.16 27.37
CA THR A 40 -4.05 0.31 28.30
C THR A 40 -3.74 1.52 29.19
N LEU A 41 -4.24 2.68 28.78
CA LEU A 41 -4.21 3.88 29.62
C LEU A 41 -5.01 3.59 30.90
N PRO A 42 -4.45 3.84 32.10
CA PRO A 42 -5.22 3.70 33.32
C PRO A 42 -6.33 4.77 33.34
N ILE A 43 -7.56 4.30 33.41
CA ILE A 43 -8.77 5.11 33.64
C ILE A 43 -8.60 5.79 35.00
N ARG A 44 -8.05 7.01 35.01
CA ARG A 44 -8.11 7.90 36.15
C ARG A 44 -9.55 8.40 36.27
N LYS A 45 -10.27 7.87 37.26
CA LYS A 45 -11.51 8.46 37.81
C LYS A 45 -11.20 9.92 38.17
N ARG A 46 -11.68 10.87 37.36
CA ARG A 46 -11.73 12.29 37.74
C ARG A 46 -13.06 12.52 38.44
N ALA A 47 -12.95 12.95 39.69
CA ALA A 47 -14.04 13.49 40.47
C ALA A 47 -14.65 14.72 39.76
N ASP A 48 -15.95 14.88 39.94
CA ASP A 48 -16.73 16.05 39.57
C ASP A 48 -16.12 17.31 40.18
N ALA A 49 -15.49 18.12 39.32
CA ALA A 49 -15.16 19.50 39.62
C ALA A 49 -15.67 20.34 38.45
N SER A 50 -16.88 20.86 38.64
CA SER A 50 -17.50 21.91 37.83
C SER A 50 -16.50 23.06 37.58
N PRO A 51 -16.19 23.40 36.31
CA PRO A 51 -15.54 24.66 36.00
C PRO A 51 -16.61 25.74 35.78
N LYS A 52 -16.56 26.77 36.63
CA LYS A 52 -17.21 28.07 36.39
C LYS A 52 -16.87 28.58 34.98
N PRO A 53 -17.81 29.20 34.25
CA PRO A 53 -17.53 29.75 32.93
C PRO A 53 -16.65 31.00 33.05
N THR A 54 -15.37 30.86 32.75
CA THR A 54 -14.47 31.99 32.51
C THR A 54 -14.85 32.63 31.19
N LYS A 55 -15.39 33.85 31.27
CA LYS A 55 -15.72 34.70 30.11
C LYS A 55 -14.47 34.94 29.28
N THR A 56 -14.38 34.33 28.10
CA THR A 56 -13.45 34.73 27.05
C THR A 56 -13.98 36.01 26.39
N PRO A 57 -13.12 37.03 26.16
CA PRO A 57 -13.49 38.17 25.35
C PRO A 57 -13.54 37.74 23.88
N ARG A 58 -14.75 37.75 23.34
CA ARG A 58 -15.07 37.66 21.92
C ARG A 58 -14.25 38.70 21.12
N PRO A 59 -13.46 38.32 20.11
CA PRO A 59 -12.91 39.29 19.18
C PRO A 59 -14.06 39.75 18.27
N ALA A 60 -14.69 40.86 18.64
CA ALA A 60 -15.54 41.58 17.72
C ALA A 60 -14.65 42.17 16.63
N ALA A 61 -14.71 41.58 15.44
CA ALA A 61 -14.32 42.23 14.21
C ALA A 61 -15.06 43.57 14.13
N ARG A 62 -14.37 44.66 14.44
CA ARG A 62 -14.81 46.01 14.09
C ARG A 62 -14.60 46.17 12.59
N SER A 63 -15.60 45.74 11.83
CA SER A 63 -15.90 46.34 10.54
C SER A 63 -16.10 47.83 10.77
N LEU A 64 -15.18 48.66 10.27
CA LEU A 64 -15.44 50.09 10.08
C LEU A 64 -16.45 50.23 8.94
N SER A 65 -17.71 49.93 9.24
CA SER A 65 -18.83 50.26 8.37
C SER A 65 -18.98 51.77 8.40
N VAL A 66 -18.78 52.38 7.23
CA VAL A 66 -19.11 53.76 6.90
C VAL A 66 -20.58 54.00 7.22
N HIS A 67 -20.86 54.48 8.43
CA HIS A 67 -22.17 55.03 8.76
C HIS A 67 -22.23 56.45 8.18
N LYS A 68 -22.93 56.55 7.04
CA LYS A 68 -23.55 57.76 6.53
C LYS A 68 -24.39 58.39 7.64
N HIS A 69 -23.81 59.30 8.41
CA HIS A 69 -24.59 60.29 9.13
C HIS A 69 -25.02 61.36 8.13
N ARG A 70 -26.29 61.26 7.75
CA ARG A 70 -27.09 62.25 7.06
C ARG A 70 -27.28 63.43 8.04
N SER A 71 -26.34 64.37 8.06
CA SER A 71 -26.52 65.64 8.76
C SER A 71 -27.30 66.60 7.85
N SER A 72 -28.55 66.82 8.24
CA SER A 72 -29.43 67.90 7.80
C SER A 72 -28.75 69.27 7.92
N PRO A 73 -29.02 70.22 6.99
CA PRO A 73 -28.47 71.56 7.04
C PRO A 73 -29.31 72.41 7.98
N ARG A 74 -28.78 72.75 9.15
CA ARG A 74 -29.43 73.75 10.01
C ARG A 74 -28.39 74.66 10.64
N SER A 75 -28.20 75.77 9.91
CA SER A 75 -28.13 77.15 10.39
C SER A 75 -27.13 77.54 11.49
N SER A 76 -26.58 78.74 11.28
CA SER A 76 -26.05 79.63 12.32
C SER A 76 -24.65 79.35 12.85
N SER A 77 -23.66 79.75 12.08
CA SER A 77 -22.74 80.80 12.54
C SER A 77 -22.08 81.44 11.33
N HIS A 78 -22.59 82.62 10.99
CA HIS A 78 -22.08 83.51 9.98
C HIS A 78 -20.78 84.12 10.51
N SER A 79 -19.67 83.39 10.42
CA SER A 79 -18.36 84.05 10.39
C SER A 79 -18.14 84.49 8.95
N PRO A 80 -18.15 85.80 8.64
CA PRO A 80 -17.92 86.24 7.28
C PRO A 80 -16.50 85.81 6.91
N GLN A 81 -16.40 84.94 5.90
CA GLN A 81 -15.22 84.92 5.05
C GLN A 81 -15.11 86.34 4.48
N LYS A 82 -14.36 87.20 5.17
CA LYS A 82 -13.73 88.33 4.52
C LYS A 82 -12.88 87.70 3.43
N VAL A 83 -13.40 87.75 2.20
CA VAL A 83 -12.61 87.75 0.99
C VAL A 83 -11.74 89.00 1.10
N ALA A 84 -10.68 88.90 1.90
CA ALA A 84 -9.63 89.87 1.91
C ALA A 84 -8.95 89.70 0.56
N TYR A 85 -9.43 90.45 -0.42
CA TYR A 85 -8.54 91.10 -1.37
C TYR A 85 -7.56 91.93 -0.54
N GLY A 86 -6.59 91.23 0.03
CA GLY A 86 -5.56 91.80 0.87
C GLY A 86 -4.81 92.76 -0.02
N LYS A 87 -5.01 94.06 0.22
CA LYS A 87 -4.09 95.09 -0.19
C LYS A 87 -2.69 94.52 0.04
N LYS A 88 -1.86 94.51 -1.01
CA LYS A 88 -0.41 94.40 -0.88
C LYS A 88 0.07 95.67 -0.17
N SER A 89 -0.36 95.88 1.08
CA SER A 89 0.26 96.85 1.96
C SER A 89 1.70 96.41 2.07
N ASP A 90 2.64 97.31 1.83
CA ASP A 90 4.08 97.15 2.03
C ASP A 90 4.37 96.20 3.18
N MET A 91 4.46 94.90 2.87
CA MET A 91 4.89 93.93 3.84
C MET A 91 6.38 94.19 3.93
N HIS A 92 6.81 94.70 5.08
CA HIS A 92 8.21 94.93 5.35
C HIS A 92 9.02 93.72 4.86
N PRO A 93 10.09 93.88 4.07
CA PRO A 93 10.79 92.77 3.42
C PRO A 93 11.23 91.69 4.42
N LEU A 94 11.54 92.09 5.66
CA LEU A 94 11.83 91.18 6.77
C LEU A 94 10.64 90.27 7.15
N ALA A 95 9.40 90.76 7.10
CA ALA A 95 8.22 89.97 7.41
C ALA A 95 7.92 88.92 6.34
N VAL A 96 8.18 89.23 5.06
CA VAL A 96 8.11 88.25 3.96
C VAL A 96 9.19 87.20 4.13
N ALA A 97 10.44 87.61 4.33
CA ALA A 97 11.56 86.69 4.57
C ALA A 97 11.32 85.80 5.80
N PHE A 98 10.78 86.34 6.90
CA PHE A 98 10.42 85.55 8.09
C PHE A 98 9.31 84.53 7.80
N LYS A 99 8.28 84.92 7.05
CA LYS A 99 7.19 84.02 6.67
C LYS A 99 7.70 82.89 5.77
N ASP A 100 8.52 83.22 4.77
CA ASP A 100 9.07 82.26 3.82
C ASP A 100 10.06 81.30 4.47
N THR A 101 10.91 81.80 5.37
CA THR A 101 11.80 80.94 6.18
C THR A 101 11.01 80.07 7.15
N THR A 102 9.93 80.58 7.74
CA THR A 102 9.04 79.79 8.62
C THR A 102 8.31 78.70 7.84
N THR A 103 7.78 78.99 6.64
CA THR A 103 7.11 77.99 5.80
C THR A 103 8.11 76.96 5.30
N ALA A 104 9.29 77.38 4.82
CA ALA A 104 10.37 76.49 4.41
C ALA A 104 10.86 75.57 5.54
N TYR A 105 10.98 76.11 6.76
CA TYR A 105 11.35 75.31 7.93
C TYR A 105 10.26 74.29 8.27
N ARG A 106 8.98 74.70 8.26
CA ARG A 106 7.85 73.78 8.50
C ARG A 106 7.78 72.69 7.44
N THR A 107 7.89 73.04 6.15
CA THR A 107 7.87 72.05 5.07
C THR A 107 9.05 71.10 5.20
N HIS A 108 10.25 71.60 5.48
CA HIS A 108 11.43 70.77 5.73
C HIS A 108 11.24 69.81 6.92
N LEU A 109 10.67 70.28 8.04
CA LEU A 109 10.35 69.41 9.16
C LEU A 109 9.36 68.32 8.78
N TYR A 110 8.29 68.65 8.06
CA TYR A 110 7.30 67.66 7.63
C TYR A 110 7.88 66.65 6.63
N THR A 111 8.65 67.10 5.64
CA THR A 111 9.25 66.19 4.66
C THR A 111 10.30 65.31 5.29
N ALA A 112 11.16 65.85 6.16
CA ALA A 112 12.18 65.07 6.87
C ALA A 112 11.56 64.04 7.83
N THR A 113 10.50 64.42 8.56
CA THR A 113 9.80 63.49 9.46
C THR A 113 9.03 62.42 8.70
N ALA A 114 8.34 62.78 7.61
CA ALA A 114 7.66 61.80 6.74
C ALA A 114 8.65 60.81 6.13
N ALA A 115 9.76 61.28 5.55
CA ALA A 115 10.79 60.42 4.99
C ALA A 115 11.38 59.46 6.04
N LYS A 116 11.58 59.93 7.27
CA LYS A 116 12.05 59.07 8.37
C LYS A 116 11.01 58.02 8.75
N LEU A 117 9.72 58.38 8.83
CA LEU A 117 8.64 57.45 9.11
C LEU A 117 8.56 56.37 8.03
N ASP A 118 8.58 56.75 6.75
CA ASP A 118 8.53 55.82 5.63
C ASP A 118 9.73 54.86 5.62
N ALA A 119 10.93 55.38 5.88
CA ALA A 119 12.13 54.55 6.01
C ALA A 119 12.00 53.54 7.17
N THR A 120 11.49 53.96 8.33
CA THR A 120 11.26 53.06 9.46
C THR A 120 10.18 52.01 9.17
N LEU A 121 9.08 52.39 8.51
CA LEU A 121 8.02 51.49 8.10
C LEU A 121 8.56 50.41 7.16
N ASN A 122 9.29 50.79 6.12
CA ASN A 122 9.87 49.85 5.15
C ASN A 122 10.89 48.91 5.81
N THR A 123 11.68 49.42 6.76
CA THR A 123 12.61 48.59 7.54
C THR A 123 11.87 47.58 8.40
N LEU A 124 10.80 47.98 9.08
CA LEU A 124 9.99 47.07 9.89
C LEU A 124 9.26 46.02 9.04
N LEU A 125 8.74 46.41 7.87
CA LEU A 125 8.08 45.48 6.94
C LEU A 125 9.06 44.44 6.39
N SER A 126 10.27 44.86 5.98
CA SER A 126 11.31 43.93 5.52
C SER A 126 11.76 42.97 6.63
N GLN A 127 11.94 43.46 7.87
CA GLN A 127 12.25 42.62 9.03
C GLN A 127 11.13 41.62 9.36
N LEU A 128 9.88 42.06 9.31
CA LEU A 128 8.72 41.20 9.52
C LEU A 128 8.66 40.11 8.45
N HIS A 129 8.86 40.48 7.18
CA HIS A 129 8.87 39.52 6.08
C HIS A 129 10.01 38.50 6.26
N ALA A 130 11.23 38.96 6.56
CA ALA A 130 12.38 38.08 6.78
C ALA A 130 12.18 37.11 7.96
N ARG A 131 11.54 37.55 9.05
CA ARG A 131 11.23 36.70 10.21
C ARG A 131 10.09 35.72 9.96
N THR A 132 9.17 36.05 9.05
CA THR A 132 8.02 35.20 8.71
C THR A 132 8.40 34.08 7.73
N LEU A 133 9.57 34.19 7.08
CA LEU A 133 10.13 33.17 6.21
C LEU A 133 10.74 32.03 7.04
N ALA A 134 10.12 30.85 6.98
CA ALA A 134 10.62 29.63 7.58
C ALA A 134 11.26 28.73 6.51
N THR A 135 12.45 28.20 6.81
CA THR A 135 13.13 27.21 5.98
C THR A 135 12.38 25.87 6.05
N ILE A 136 12.08 25.26 4.90
CA ILE A 136 11.42 23.95 4.86
C ILE A 136 12.46 22.84 4.81
N SER A 137 12.35 21.87 5.72
CA SER A 137 13.23 20.70 5.83
C SER A 137 12.95 19.61 4.78
N SER A 138 12.35 19.93 3.63
CA SER A 138 12.15 18.94 2.58
C SER A 138 13.51 18.65 1.92
N PRO A 139 13.91 17.38 1.75
CA PRO A 139 15.14 17.04 1.06
C PRO A 139 15.13 17.71 -0.31
N PRO A 140 16.18 18.47 -0.65
CA PRO A 140 16.22 19.19 -1.91
C PRO A 140 16.30 18.19 -3.05
N THR A 141 15.50 18.41 -4.10
CA THR A 141 15.57 17.61 -5.33
C THR A 141 16.93 17.78 -6.01
N ASP A 142 17.54 18.96 -5.86
CA ASP A 142 18.88 19.29 -6.35
C ASP A 142 19.82 19.63 -5.19
N PRO A 143 20.98 18.95 -5.06
CA PRO A 143 21.91 19.18 -3.96
C PRO A 143 22.58 20.57 -3.98
N THR A 144 22.47 21.31 -5.08
CA THR A 144 23.02 22.66 -5.25
C THR A 144 22.01 23.78 -4.98
N ALA A 145 20.72 23.45 -4.82
CA ALA A 145 19.67 24.45 -4.62
C ALA A 145 19.64 24.95 -3.17
N SER A 146 19.51 26.28 -3.00
CA SER A 146 19.28 26.88 -1.68
C SER A 146 17.94 26.41 -1.10
N PRO A 147 17.84 26.20 0.22
CA PRO A 147 16.63 25.68 0.82
C PRO A 147 15.47 26.68 0.68
N LEU A 148 14.33 26.19 0.21
CA LEU A 148 13.15 27.00 -0.06
C LEU A 148 12.64 27.64 1.25
N LYS A 149 12.60 28.98 1.27
CA LYS A 149 12.04 29.78 2.36
C LYS A 149 10.60 30.14 2.01
N LEU A 150 9.63 29.63 2.78
CA LEU A 150 8.22 29.97 2.60
C LEU A 150 7.70 30.75 3.80
N THR A 151 6.69 31.59 3.57
CA THR A 151 5.93 32.20 4.65
C THR A 151 5.17 31.13 5.44
N LEU A 152 4.81 31.43 6.69
CA LEU A 152 4.06 30.48 7.53
C LEU A 152 2.74 30.02 6.89
N GLY A 153 2.02 30.91 6.22
CA GLY A 153 0.80 30.60 5.46
C GLY A 153 1.08 29.62 4.32
N ALA A 154 2.05 29.94 3.46
CA ALA A 154 2.44 29.05 2.36
C ALA A 154 2.97 27.69 2.83
N LYS A 155 3.60 27.63 4.02
CA LYS A 155 3.98 26.36 4.66
C LYS A 155 2.76 25.53 5.04
N TYR A 156 1.73 26.16 5.60
CA TYR A 156 0.47 25.50 5.95
C TYR A 156 -0.25 25.03 4.70
N ASP A 157 -0.39 25.88 3.69
CA ASP A 157 -1.05 25.54 2.42
C ASP A 157 -0.36 24.36 1.72
N ARG A 158 0.97 24.32 1.71
CA ARG A 158 1.70 23.17 1.15
C ARG A 158 1.53 21.89 1.98
N ALA A 159 1.38 22.01 3.30
CA ALA A 159 1.14 20.87 4.17
C ALA A 159 -0.28 20.32 4.00
N THR A 160 -1.28 21.22 3.87
CA THR A 160 -2.66 20.84 3.60
C THR A 160 -2.80 20.25 2.21
N GLU A 161 -2.19 20.83 1.17
CA GLU A 161 -2.16 20.25 -0.17
C GLU A 161 -1.58 18.83 -0.18
N LYS A 162 -0.53 18.57 0.60
CA LYS A 162 0.05 17.23 0.73
C LYS A 162 -0.86 16.26 1.49
N ALA A 163 -1.54 16.72 2.54
CA ALA A 163 -2.40 15.89 3.39
C ALA A 163 -3.77 15.60 2.76
N PHE A 164 -4.31 16.57 2.00
CA PHE A 164 -5.63 16.48 1.36
C PHE A 164 -5.56 16.08 -0.11
N ARG A 165 -4.38 15.71 -0.62
CA ARG A 165 -4.28 15.13 -1.96
C ARG A 165 -5.04 13.79 -1.95
N PRO A 166 -6.05 13.61 -2.82
CA PRO A 166 -6.77 12.34 -2.87
C PRO A 166 -5.79 11.21 -3.20
N ILE A 167 -5.96 10.07 -2.52
CA ILE A 167 -5.08 8.90 -2.62
C ILE A 167 -4.93 8.42 -4.08
N GLY A 168 -5.98 8.54 -4.90
CA GLY A 168 -5.93 8.21 -6.32
C GLY A 168 -5.00 9.11 -7.16
N GLY A 169 -4.72 10.33 -6.71
CA GLY A 169 -3.96 11.33 -7.46
C GLY A 169 -2.46 11.28 -7.24
N TYR A 170 -1.93 10.36 -6.42
CA TYR A 170 -0.48 10.18 -6.29
C TYR A 170 0.07 9.53 -7.56
N ALA A 171 1.06 10.19 -8.17
CA ALA A 171 1.75 9.69 -9.34
C ALA A 171 2.99 8.90 -8.89
N PHE A 172 3.12 7.68 -9.41
CA PHE A 172 4.30 6.85 -9.22
C PHE A 172 5.02 6.71 -10.55
N VAL A 173 6.35 6.62 -10.48
CA VAL A 173 7.16 6.29 -11.65
C VAL A 173 7.19 4.77 -11.73
N VAL A 174 6.49 4.22 -12.72
CA VAL A 174 6.49 2.79 -12.98
C VAL A 174 7.61 2.49 -13.95
N HIS A 175 8.54 1.63 -13.54
CA HIS A 175 9.55 1.10 -14.44
C HIS A 175 8.95 -0.10 -15.15
N ASN A 176 8.53 0.09 -16.40
CA ASN A 176 8.02 -1.02 -17.18
C ASN A 176 9.21 -1.87 -17.63
N THR A 177 9.51 -2.95 -16.91
CA THR A 177 10.45 -3.98 -17.34
C THR A 177 9.72 -4.93 -18.27
N ASN A 178 9.24 -4.41 -19.39
CA ASN A 178 8.50 -5.24 -20.34
C ASN A 178 9.52 -6.15 -21.04
N THR A 179 9.64 -7.39 -20.56
CA THR A 179 10.56 -8.41 -21.10
C THR A 179 10.09 -8.99 -22.44
N ASN A 180 8.92 -8.59 -22.95
CA ASN A 180 8.26 -9.24 -24.08
C ASN A 180 8.17 -8.39 -25.37
N ALA A 181 8.82 -7.23 -25.45
CA ALA A 181 8.89 -6.46 -26.69
C ALA A 181 10.34 -6.34 -27.16
N ASN A 182 10.73 -7.22 -28.09
CA ASN A 182 11.84 -7.07 -29.02
C ASN A 182 13.10 -6.39 -28.46
N ALA A 183 13.93 -7.18 -27.80
CA ALA A 183 15.32 -6.87 -27.44
C ALA A 183 16.26 -6.72 -28.67
N ALA A 184 15.81 -6.04 -29.73
CA ALA A 184 16.55 -5.78 -30.96
C ALA A 184 16.88 -4.28 -31.17
N SER A 185 16.27 -3.37 -30.41
CA SER A 185 16.70 -1.97 -30.40
C SER A 185 17.48 -1.71 -29.11
N GLY A 186 18.81 -1.67 -29.23
CA GLY A 186 19.77 -1.52 -28.13
C GLY A 186 19.80 -0.14 -27.48
N GLU A 187 18.64 0.48 -27.28
CA GLU A 187 18.53 1.70 -26.52
C GLU A 187 17.95 1.36 -25.15
N ASN A 188 18.72 1.63 -24.10
CA ASN A 188 18.39 1.42 -22.69
C ASN A 188 17.26 2.36 -22.21
N GLY A 189 16.19 2.49 -23.00
CA GLY A 189 14.99 3.26 -22.73
C GLY A 189 14.08 2.53 -21.76
N LYS A 190 14.48 2.48 -20.48
CA LYS A 190 13.50 2.31 -19.40
C LYS A 190 12.65 3.56 -19.37
N GLU A 191 11.65 3.65 -20.25
CA GLU A 191 10.72 4.77 -20.25
C GLU A 191 10.07 4.84 -18.88
N LYS A 192 10.32 5.96 -18.20
CA LYS A 192 9.77 6.25 -16.88
C LYS A 192 8.36 6.79 -17.10
N GLU A 193 7.40 5.89 -17.23
CA GLU A 193 6.01 6.28 -17.32
C GLU A 193 5.52 6.73 -15.94
N LYS A 194 4.93 7.92 -15.87
CA LYS A 194 4.27 8.42 -14.66
C LYS A 194 2.81 8.02 -14.74
N LYS A 195 2.40 7.06 -13.92
CA LYS A 195 0.99 6.65 -13.77
C LYS A 195 0.45 7.06 -12.41
N THR A 196 -0.83 7.38 -12.35
CA THR A 196 -1.51 7.65 -11.08
C THR A 196 -1.94 6.36 -10.38
N LEU A 197 -2.08 6.37 -9.05
CA LEU A 197 -2.60 5.21 -8.32
C LEU A 197 -3.95 4.73 -8.88
N ARG A 198 -4.80 5.70 -9.22
CA ARG A 198 -6.13 5.43 -9.78
C ARG A 198 -6.04 4.65 -11.07
N GLU A 199 -5.17 5.07 -11.99
CA GLU A 199 -4.92 4.34 -13.24
C GLU A 199 -4.41 2.93 -12.95
N THR A 200 -3.46 2.77 -12.02
CA THR A 200 -2.94 1.43 -11.70
C THR A 200 -3.98 0.48 -11.10
N LEU A 201 -4.93 1.01 -10.32
CA LEU A 201 -6.03 0.22 -9.77
C LEU A 201 -7.05 -0.15 -10.86
N MET A 202 -7.34 0.76 -11.78
CA MET A 202 -8.20 0.47 -12.93
C MET A 202 -7.58 -0.58 -13.85
N ASP A 203 -6.28 -0.44 -14.16
CA ASP A 203 -5.51 -1.43 -14.94
C ASP A 203 -5.52 -2.81 -14.23
N PHE A 204 -5.47 -2.82 -12.89
CA PHE A 204 -5.53 -4.05 -12.10
C PHE A 204 -6.91 -4.70 -12.17
N ASP A 205 -7.99 -3.93 -11.95
CA ASP A 205 -9.36 -4.45 -12.01
C ASP A 205 -9.67 -5.03 -13.41
N GLU A 206 -9.19 -4.37 -14.47
CA GLU A 206 -9.34 -4.88 -15.84
C GLU A 206 -8.60 -6.21 -16.05
N LYS A 207 -7.35 -6.30 -15.58
CA LYS A 207 -6.56 -7.54 -15.66
C LYS A 207 -7.19 -8.66 -14.85
N TYR A 208 -7.60 -8.36 -13.62
CA TYR A 208 -8.27 -9.31 -12.74
C TYR A 208 -9.56 -9.83 -13.38
N GLY A 209 -10.35 -8.96 -14.02
CA GLY A 209 -11.53 -9.37 -14.79
C GLY A 209 -11.20 -10.34 -15.91
N LYS A 210 -10.16 -10.05 -16.72
CA LYS A 210 -9.70 -10.95 -17.81
C LYS A 210 -9.21 -12.29 -17.28
N GLU A 211 -8.41 -12.30 -16.22
CA GLU A 211 -7.91 -13.53 -15.59
C GLU A 211 -9.06 -14.36 -15.00
N MET A 212 -10.06 -13.72 -14.38
CA MET A 212 -11.24 -14.40 -13.87
C MET A 212 -12.11 -15.02 -14.98
N GLU A 213 -12.23 -14.34 -16.13
CA GLU A 213 -12.90 -14.90 -17.30
C GLU A 213 -12.13 -16.09 -17.89
N GLU A 214 -10.79 -16.02 -17.92
CA GLU A 214 -9.93 -17.13 -18.34
C GLU A 214 -10.08 -18.33 -17.42
N ILE A 215 -10.03 -18.12 -16.10
CA ILE A 215 -10.24 -19.19 -15.10
C ILE A 215 -11.60 -19.84 -15.29
N ARG A 216 -12.67 -19.05 -15.45
CA ARG A 216 -14.02 -19.58 -15.71
C ARG A 216 -14.08 -20.40 -17.01
N GLY A 217 -13.37 -19.95 -18.04
CA GLY A 217 -13.25 -20.67 -19.30
C GLY A 217 -12.53 -22.01 -19.13
N LEU A 218 -11.43 -22.03 -18.38
CA LEU A 218 -10.67 -23.24 -18.06
C LEU A 218 -11.47 -24.20 -17.17
N GLU A 219 -12.21 -23.68 -16.19
CA GLU A 219 -13.12 -24.46 -15.35
C GLU A 219 -14.19 -25.16 -16.20
N ALA A 220 -14.85 -24.44 -17.10
CA ALA A 220 -15.83 -25.04 -18.01
C ALA A 220 -15.20 -26.08 -18.96
N GLN A 221 -13.98 -25.87 -19.43
CA GLN A 221 -13.25 -26.86 -20.22
C GLN A 221 -12.89 -28.10 -19.38
N TRP A 222 -12.47 -27.90 -18.14
CA TRP A 222 -12.17 -28.97 -17.20
C TRP A 222 -13.41 -29.79 -16.87
N GLU A 223 -14.53 -29.16 -16.52
CA GLU A 223 -15.81 -29.82 -16.27
C GLU A 223 -16.26 -30.64 -17.47
N LYS A 224 -16.08 -30.10 -18.68
CA LYS A 224 -16.38 -30.81 -19.92
C LYS A 224 -15.51 -32.06 -20.08
N VAL A 225 -14.18 -31.95 -19.91
CA VAL A 225 -13.27 -33.09 -20.06
C VAL A 225 -13.53 -34.15 -18.99
N VAL A 226 -13.67 -33.74 -17.72
CA VAL A 226 -13.96 -34.64 -16.60
C VAL A 226 -15.32 -35.31 -16.77
N GLY A 227 -16.34 -34.56 -17.22
CA GLY A 227 -17.66 -35.12 -17.52
C GLY A 227 -17.62 -36.19 -18.62
N GLU A 228 -16.81 -36.01 -19.66
CA GLU A 228 -16.65 -37.04 -20.68
C GLU A 228 -15.84 -38.24 -20.17
N ILE A 229 -14.75 -38.03 -19.41
CA ILE A 229 -14.00 -39.13 -18.76
C ILE A 229 -14.92 -39.93 -17.83
N TYR A 230 -15.80 -39.26 -17.08
CA TYR A 230 -16.76 -39.93 -16.23
C TYR A 230 -17.72 -40.79 -17.05
N LYS A 231 -18.33 -40.24 -18.10
CA LYS A 231 -19.28 -40.97 -18.96
C LYS A 231 -18.63 -42.15 -19.66
N THR A 232 -17.41 -42.00 -20.18
CA THR A 232 -16.67 -43.12 -20.78
C THR A 232 -16.32 -44.17 -19.73
N GLY A 233 -15.90 -43.75 -18.53
CA GLY A 233 -15.68 -44.64 -17.40
C GLY A 233 -16.94 -45.42 -17.02
N VAL A 234 -18.10 -44.77 -16.93
CA VAL A 234 -19.38 -45.42 -16.62
C VAL A 234 -19.74 -46.45 -17.70
N ALA A 235 -19.50 -46.13 -18.97
CA ALA A 235 -19.74 -47.06 -20.07
C ALA A 235 -18.80 -48.28 -20.06
N CYS A 236 -17.55 -48.10 -19.63
CA CYS A 236 -16.53 -49.16 -19.63
C CYS A 236 -16.51 -50.00 -18.34
N LEU A 237 -16.69 -49.37 -17.18
CA LEU A 237 -16.49 -49.94 -15.85
C LEU A 237 -17.78 -50.06 -15.03
N GLY A 238 -18.85 -49.39 -15.44
CA GLY A 238 -20.09 -49.26 -14.68
C GLY A 238 -20.11 -48.05 -13.74
N ASP A 239 -21.33 -47.62 -13.37
CA ASP A 239 -21.57 -46.42 -12.55
C ASP A 239 -21.01 -46.58 -11.12
N GLU A 240 -21.16 -47.77 -10.53
CA GLU A 240 -20.64 -48.05 -9.19
C GLU A 240 -19.12 -47.86 -9.10
N ALA A 241 -18.35 -48.46 -10.03
CA ALA A 241 -16.90 -48.34 -10.03
C ALA A 241 -16.43 -46.89 -10.21
N MET A 242 -17.06 -46.13 -11.10
CA MET A 242 -16.71 -44.72 -11.32
C MET A 242 -17.09 -43.81 -10.16
N SER A 243 -18.17 -44.12 -9.44
CA SER A 243 -18.56 -43.37 -8.24
C SER A 243 -17.46 -43.39 -7.15
N PHE A 244 -16.74 -44.52 -7.02
CA PHE A 244 -15.62 -44.67 -6.09
C PHE A 244 -14.39 -43.84 -6.48
N VAL A 245 -14.20 -43.55 -7.78
CA VAL A 245 -13.06 -42.75 -8.26
C VAL A 245 -13.25 -41.26 -7.94
N LEU A 246 -14.48 -40.75 -8.08
CA LEU A 246 -14.78 -39.33 -7.83
C LEU A 246 -14.97 -38.99 -6.36
N VAL A 247 -15.49 -39.94 -5.58
CA VAL A 247 -15.66 -39.77 -4.14
C VAL A 247 -14.57 -40.58 -3.46
N PRO A 248 -13.41 -39.97 -3.14
CA PRO A 248 -12.42 -40.67 -2.35
C PRO A 248 -13.10 -41.16 -1.06
N PRO A 249 -12.81 -42.39 -0.60
CA PRO A 249 -13.38 -42.88 0.64
C PRO A 249 -13.08 -41.85 1.72
N SER A 250 -14.14 -41.36 2.37
CA SER A 250 -13.98 -40.41 3.48
C SER A 250 -12.95 -41.02 4.44
N PRO A 251 -11.89 -40.29 4.80
CA PRO A 251 -10.86 -40.82 5.68
C PRO A 251 -11.56 -41.36 6.92
N THR A 252 -11.42 -42.66 7.17
CA THR A 252 -11.99 -43.29 8.35
C THR A 252 -11.52 -42.51 9.58
N ALA A 253 -12.44 -42.23 10.50
CA ALA A 253 -12.25 -41.34 11.65
C ALA A 253 -11.10 -41.74 12.61
N ASP A 254 -10.38 -42.82 12.30
CA ASP A 254 -9.20 -43.32 13.02
C ASP A 254 -7.91 -42.55 12.68
N SER A 255 -7.92 -41.65 11.68
CA SER A 255 -6.82 -40.70 11.53
C SER A 255 -6.83 -39.71 12.71
N SER A 256 -5.92 -39.95 13.66
CA SER A 256 -5.71 -39.06 14.80
C SER A 256 -5.60 -37.62 14.30
N PRO A 257 -6.35 -36.66 14.88
CA PRO A 257 -6.33 -35.28 14.41
C PRO A 257 -4.88 -34.80 14.41
N LEU A 258 -4.40 -34.40 13.23
CA LEU A 258 -3.04 -33.87 13.02
C LEU A 258 -2.72 -32.68 13.96
N PHE A 259 -3.77 -32.08 14.52
CA PHE A 259 -3.68 -31.12 15.61
C PHE A 259 -3.85 -31.82 16.96
N VAL A 260 -2.72 -32.19 17.56
CA VAL A 260 -2.63 -32.43 19.01
C VAL A 260 -2.83 -31.07 19.71
N PRO A 261 -3.88 -30.87 20.51
CA PRO A 261 -4.03 -29.65 21.28
C PRO A 261 -2.97 -29.66 22.41
N GLU A 262 -1.84 -28.98 22.22
CA GLU A 262 -0.77 -28.84 23.22
C GLU A 262 -1.13 -27.91 24.41
N GLN A 263 -2.39 -27.84 24.86
CA GLN A 263 -2.74 -26.97 25.99
C GLN A 263 -3.40 -27.74 27.13
N ASP A 264 -2.55 -28.29 27.99
CA ASP A 264 -2.83 -28.62 29.40
C ASP A 264 -3.04 -27.34 30.24
N SER A 265 -4.03 -26.51 29.89
CA SER A 265 -4.42 -25.39 30.76
C SER A 265 -5.93 -25.19 30.86
N LEU A 266 -6.40 -25.60 32.04
CA LEU A 266 -7.53 -25.06 32.80
C LEU A 266 -8.96 -25.39 32.32
N PRO A 267 -9.93 -25.46 33.27
CA PRO A 267 -11.31 -25.84 32.99
C PRO A 267 -12.02 -24.70 32.25
N HIS A 268 -11.93 -24.70 30.93
CA HIS A 268 -12.68 -23.76 30.10
C HIS A 268 -14.09 -24.27 29.81
N ALA A 269 -15.05 -23.36 30.02
CA ALA A 269 -16.47 -23.47 29.72
C ALA A 269 -16.76 -24.18 28.38
N PRO A 270 -17.93 -24.83 28.22
CA PRO A 270 -18.29 -25.57 27.02
C PRO A 270 -18.22 -24.65 25.80
N LYS A 271 -17.14 -24.79 25.02
CA LYS A 271 -16.97 -24.09 23.74
C LYS A 271 -18.01 -24.67 22.78
N LYS A 272 -18.82 -23.79 22.17
CA LYS A 272 -19.76 -24.16 21.11
C LYS A 272 -18.99 -24.93 20.04
N ARG A 273 -19.25 -26.23 19.92
CA ARG A 273 -18.73 -27.03 18.81
C ARG A 273 -19.37 -26.48 17.55
N VAL A 274 -18.54 -25.93 16.66
CA VAL A 274 -18.94 -25.63 15.29
C VAL A 274 -19.05 -26.98 14.60
N THR A 275 -20.22 -27.59 14.68
CA THR A 275 -20.59 -28.67 13.78
C THR A 275 -20.78 -28.01 12.42
N PHE A 276 -19.85 -28.25 11.50
CA PHE A 276 -20.14 -28.01 10.10
C PHE A 276 -21.37 -28.86 9.78
N GLN A 277 -22.42 -28.21 9.32
CA GLN A 277 -23.60 -28.90 8.85
C GLN A 277 -23.11 -29.76 7.68
N GLU A 278 -22.97 -31.07 7.90
CA GLU A 278 -22.78 -32.01 6.81
C GLU A 278 -24.00 -31.80 5.91
N PRO A 279 -23.82 -31.34 4.66
CA PRO A 279 -24.94 -31.20 3.75
C PRO A 279 -25.66 -32.54 3.72
N ASP A 280 -26.96 -32.53 3.99
CA ASP A 280 -27.79 -33.73 4.03
C ASP A 280 -27.45 -34.59 2.82
N GLN A 281 -27.08 -35.85 3.09
CA GLN A 281 -26.28 -36.76 2.27
C GLN A 281 -26.98 -37.27 0.99
N GLN A 282 -27.74 -36.42 0.30
CA GLN A 282 -27.92 -36.61 -1.12
C GLN A 282 -26.65 -36.09 -1.79
N ARG A 283 -25.73 -37.04 -2.03
CA ARG A 283 -24.56 -36.87 -2.89
C ARG A 283 -25.05 -36.59 -4.32
N GLU A 284 -25.65 -35.43 -4.53
CA GLU A 284 -25.96 -34.96 -5.86
C GLU A 284 -24.61 -34.68 -6.53
N TYR A 285 -24.26 -35.55 -7.46
CA TYR A 285 -23.14 -35.31 -8.34
C TYR A 285 -23.28 -33.93 -8.99
N PRO A 286 -22.17 -33.20 -9.20
CA PRO A 286 -22.20 -31.99 -9.99
C PRO A 286 -23.00 -32.17 -11.29
N ASN A 287 -23.87 -31.22 -11.60
CA ASN A 287 -24.81 -31.31 -12.73
C ASN A 287 -24.14 -31.61 -14.08
N PHE A 288 -22.86 -31.29 -14.24
CA PHE A 288 -22.12 -31.56 -15.49
C PHE A 288 -21.84 -33.06 -15.71
N LEU A 289 -21.85 -33.88 -14.65
CA LEU A 289 -21.67 -35.33 -14.73
C LEU A 289 -22.93 -36.04 -15.23
N SER A 290 -24.12 -35.57 -14.82
CA SER A 290 -25.41 -36.12 -15.24
C SER A 290 -25.88 -35.59 -16.61
N GLY A 291 -25.23 -34.55 -17.13
CA GLY A 291 -25.52 -33.99 -18.45
C GLY A 291 -25.24 -34.99 -19.59
N PRO A 292 -25.94 -34.88 -20.72
CA PRO A 292 -25.71 -35.76 -21.86
C PRO A 292 -24.28 -35.66 -22.41
N SER A 293 -23.71 -36.76 -22.93
CA SER A 293 -22.41 -36.73 -23.60
C SER A 293 -22.46 -35.85 -24.86
N ILE A 294 -21.38 -35.12 -25.10
CA ILE A 294 -21.19 -34.33 -26.33
C ILE A 294 -20.96 -35.25 -27.53
N TYR A 295 -20.42 -36.46 -27.30
CA TYR A 295 -20.10 -37.45 -28.32
C TYR A 295 -21.24 -38.44 -28.58
N ARG A 296 -22.50 -38.02 -28.43
CA ARG A 296 -23.68 -38.87 -28.70
C ARG A 296 -23.66 -39.61 -30.05
N ASN A 297 -23.03 -39.00 -31.06
CA ASN A 297 -22.96 -39.56 -32.41
C ASN A 297 -21.73 -40.46 -32.65
N HIS A 298 -20.82 -40.55 -31.68
CA HIS A 298 -19.63 -41.40 -31.71
C HIS A 298 -19.70 -42.35 -30.51
N PRO A 299 -20.57 -43.38 -30.55
CA PRO A 299 -20.63 -44.36 -29.48
C PRO A 299 -19.23 -44.95 -29.31
N VAL A 300 -18.71 -44.88 -28.09
CA VAL A 300 -17.46 -45.54 -27.72
C VAL A 300 -17.62 -47.00 -28.07
N ALA A 301 -16.70 -47.53 -28.89
CA ALA A 301 -16.73 -48.94 -29.25
C ALA A 301 -16.76 -49.75 -27.96
N ALA A 302 -17.73 -50.67 -27.85
CA ALA A 302 -17.81 -51.57 -26.71
C ALA A 302 -16.43 -52.21 -26.51
N LEU A 303 -15.92 -52.18 -25.28
CA LEU A 303 -14.59 -52.69 -25.01
C LEU A 303 -14.54 -54.14 -25.53
N PRO A 304 -13.55 -54.49 -26.38
CA PRO A 304 -13.33 -55.89 -26.70
C PRO A 304 -13.14 -56.62 -25.36
N GLY A 305 -13.85 -57.74 -25.17
CA GLY A 305 -13.77 -58.49 -23.92
C GLY A 305 -12.30 -58.76 -23.60
N LEU A 306 -11.81 -58.16 -22.51
CA LEU A 306 -10.45 -58.43 -22.06
C LEU A 306 -10.39 -59.91 -21.66
N PRO A 307 -9.41 -60.67 -22.13
CA PRO A 307 -9.23 -62.04 -21.69
C PRO A 307 -8.98 -62.03 -20.17
N GLU A 308 -9.76 -62.81 -19.42
CA GLU A 308 -9.70 -62.86 -17.96
C GLU A 308 -8.29 -63.18 -17.43
N ASP A 309 -7.51 -63.94 -18.21
CA ASP A 309 -6.14 -64.31 -17.91
C ASP A 309 -5.20 -63.08 -17.86
N GLU A 310 -5.30 -62.16 -18.84
CA GLU A 310 -4.49 -60.93 -18.85
C GLU A 310 -4.85 -59.99 -17.71
N VAL A 311 -6.15 -59.94 -17.34
CA VAL A 311 -6.61 -59.12 -16.21
C VAL A 311 -6.02 -59.65 -14.90
N ARG A 312 -6.03 -60.98 -14.70
CA ARG A 312 -5.43 -61.60 -13.52
C ARG A 312 -3.92 -61.39 -13.45
N GLU A 313 -3.21 -61.53 -14.58
CA GLU A 313 -1.77 -61.23 -14.63
C GLU A 313 -1.46 -59.78 -14.28
N LEU A 314 -2.30 -58.85 -14.73
CA LEU A 314 -2.14 -57.43 -14.41
C LEU A 314 -2.44 -57.15 -12.93
N GLU A 315 -3.47 -57.76 -12.35
CA GLU A 315 -3.77 -57.66 -10.91
C GLU A 315 -2.60 -58.15 -10.06
N ASP A 316 -2.01 -59.29 -10.42
CA ASP A 316 -0.83 -59.83 -9.75
C ASP A 316 0.40 -58.91 -9.92
N ALA A 317 0.62 -58.36 -11.12
CA ALA A 317 1.70 -57.42 -11.38
C ALA A 317 1.54 -56.10 -10.60
N VAL A 318 0.31 -55.58 -10.49
CA VAL A 318 0.01 -54.38 -9.70
C VAL A 318 0.17 -54.67 -8.21
N GLY A 319 -0.27 -55.85 -7.75
CA GLY A 319 -0.10 -56.28 -6.36
C GLY A 319 1.38 -56.37 -5.97
N THR A 320 2.21 -57.00 -6.80
CA THR A 320 3.65 -57.12 -6.58
C THR A 320 4.34 -55.76 -6.58
N LEU A 321 4.05 -54.90 -7.57
CA LEU A 321 4.60 -53.53 -7.62
C LEU A 321 4.18 -52.69 -6.39
N GLY A 322 2.94 -52.84 -5.93
CA GLY A 322 2.44 -52.15 -4.74
C GLY A 322 3.20 -52.54 -3.48
N VAL A 323 3.53 -53.83 -3.32
CA VAL A 323 4.36 -54.32 -2.22
C VAL A 323 5.78 -53.75 -2.31
N GLU A 324 6.41 -53.80 -3.48
CA GLU A 324 7.76 -53.25 -3.70
C GLU A 324 7.85 -51.75 -3.37
N GLN A 325 6.89 -50.94 -3.85
CA GLN A 325 6.86 -49.51 -3.55
C GLN A 325 6.61 -49.24 -2.06
N MET A 326 5.71 -49.98 -1.41
CA MET A 326 5.49 -49.85 0.02
C MET A 326 6.76 -50.17 0.84
N GLU A 327 7.53 -51.17 0.42
CA GLU A 327 8.82 -51.50 1.05
C GLU A 327 9.86 -50.39 0.83
N GLU A 328 9.91 -49.81 -0.37
CA GLU A 328 10.78 -48.67 -0.67
C GLU A 328 10.42 -47.44 0.19
N PHE A 329 9.13 -47.12 0.32
CA PHE A 329 8.67 -46.03 1.20
C PHE A 329 9.05 -46.26 2.66
N LYS A 330 8.86 -47.48 3.18
CA LYS A 330 9.29 -47.85 4.54
C LYS A 330 10.80 -47.68 4.72
N ARG A 331 11.60 -48.01 3.70
CA ARG A 331 13.05 -47.82 3.71
C ARG A 331 13.42 -46.34 3.74
N ILE A 332 12.81 -45.53 2.90
CA ILE A 332 13.02 -44.07 2.88
C ILE A 332 12.64 -43.45 4.22
N GLU A 333 11.52 -43.85 4.81
CA GLU A 333 11.08 -43.38 6.13
C GLU A 333 12.09 -43.74 7.22
N ALA A 334 12.62 -44.96 7.21
CA ALA A 334 13.66 -45.40 8.15
C ALA A 334 14.97 -44.61 7.97
N GLU A 335 15.37 -44.30 6.73
CA GLU A 335 16.53 -43.47 6.42
C GLU A 335 16.34 -42.01 6.87
N GLN A 336 15.16 -41.43 6.60
CA GLN A 336 14.79 -40.09 7.08
C GLN A 336 14.79 -40.02 8.61
N SER A 337 14.22 -41.01 9.30
CA SER A 337 14.22 -41.09 10.75
C SER A 337 15.64 -41.13 11.33
N LYS A 338 16.55 -41.93 10.74
CA LYS A 338 17.97 -41.96 11.12
C LYS A 338 18.67 -40.63 10.88
N TRP A 339 18.45 -40.03 9.71
CA TRP A 339 19.02 -38.73 9.37
C TRP A 339 18.54 -37.63 10.32
N TRP A 340 17.26 -37.62 10.66
CA TRP A 340 16.66 -36.67 11.59
C TRP A 340 17.23 -36.81 13.00
N LYS A 341 17.37 -38.04 13.52
CA LYS A 341 18.03 -38.30 14.81
C LYS A 341 19.46 -37.74 14.84
N LYS A 342 20.25 -38.01 13.79
CA LYS A 342 21.62 -37.47 13.67
C LYS A 342 21.63 -35.94 13.63
N LYS A 343 20.67 -35.30 12.96
CA LYS A 343 20.53 -33.84 12.94
C LYS A 343 20.17 -33.28 14.31
N CYS A 344 19.24 -33.90 15.04
CA CYS A 344 18.90 -33.53 16.41
C CYS A 344 20.11 -33.65 17.35
N GLU A 345 20.90 -34.72 17.23
CA GLU A 345 22.15 -34.89 17.99
C GLU A 345 23.17 -33.79 17.69
N GLN A 346 23.36 -33.42 16.42
CA GLN A 346 24.24 -32.32 16.03
C GLN A 346 23.81 -30.99 16.66
N ILE A 347 22.51 -30.69 16.61
CA ILE A 347 21.95 -29.47 17.21
C ILE A 347 22.15 -29.48 18.74
N ALA A 348 21.89 -30.61 19.39
CA ALA A 348 22.10 -30.76 20.83
C ALA A 348 23.58 -30.60 21.24
N GLN A 349 24.52 -31.08 20.41
CA GLN A 349 25.95 -30.90 20.64
C GLN A 349 26.36 -29.42 20.50
N THR A 350 25.86 -28.71 19.48
CA THR A 350 26.14 -27.27 19.33
C THR A 350 25.60 -26.44 20.49
N LEU A 351 24.41 -26.76 20.99
CA LEU A 351 23.79 -26.05 22.12
C LEU A 351 24.47 -26.34 23.47
N ARG A 352 25.20 -27.45 23.61
CA ARG A 352 25.98 -27.77 24.82
C ARG A 352 27.39 -27.17 24.80
N ALA A 353 27.86 -26.72 23.65
CA ALA A 353 29.19 -26.13 23.48
C ALA A 353 29.17 -24.60 23.67
N GLU A 354 27.98 -23.99 23.72
CA GLU A 354 27.72 -22.65 24.27
C GLU A 354 27.53 -22.72 25.79
#